data_AF-A0A962IC38-F1
#
_entry.id   AF-A0A962IC38-F1
#
_cell.length_a   1.000
_cell.length_b   1.000
_cell.length_c   1.000
_cell.angle_alpha   90.00
_cell.angle_beta   90.00
_cell.angle_gamma   90.00
#
_symmetry.space_group_name_H-M   'P 1'
#
loop_
_entity.id
_entity.type
_entity.pdbx_description
1 polymer ?
#
loop_
_entity_poly.entity_id
_entity_poly.type
_entity_poly.pdbx_seq_one_letter_code
_entity_poly.pdbx_strand_id
1 'polypeptide(L)'
;VVAAFLAAFGAAAFSAVVAPVAFKVVLVTSLIVLMPGLSLTLAMAELGMRHLMAGSARLAGGMVTLLELAFGALAGSKAADVLGWGASLAPETVLSPSWLAWVALPVAGVAFALLFRARLSDWPAVLFAAFLAYGVSQLAALFLGAELGLFISAMVVALSANAYARYFNRPGALLRVPGLILLVPGSVGFRSLNFIFEKDISLGLDAAFSLIVLLAALVAGLLLGNGLLPARRLNA
;
A
#
# COMPACT_ATOMS: atom_id res chain seq x y z
N VAL A 1 -8.50 8.14 -13.12
CA VAL A 1 -7.73 9.04 -14.02
C VAL A 1 -7.52 10.47 -13.50
N VAL A 2 -8.57 11.29 -13.29
CA VAL A 2 -8.44 12.73 -12.97
C VAL A 2 -7.56 13.02 -11.74
N ALA A 3 -7.73 12.26 -10.66
CA ALA A 3 -6.92 12.46 -9.46
C ALA A 3 -5.41 12.26 -9.71
N ALA A 4 -5.04 11.26 -10.53
CA ALA A 4 -3.64 11.03 -10.89
C ALA A 4 -3.09 12.11 -11.83
N PHE A 5 -3.93 12.62 -12.74
CA PHE A 5 -3.58 13.78 -13.56
C PHE A 5 -3.28 15.01 -12.69
N LEU A 6 -4.18 15.36 -11.77
CA LEU A 6 -4.01 16.50 -10.89
C LEU A 6 -2.82 16.34 -9.94
N ALA A 7 -2.56 15.13 -9.45
CA ALA A 7 -1.41 14.84 -8.61
C ALA A 7 -0.09 15.04 -9.37
N ALA A 8 0.04 14.47 -10.57
CA ALA A 8 1.25 14.62 -11.39
C ALA A 8 1.45 16.07 -11.85
N PHE A 9 0.40 16.70 -12.39
CA PHE A 9 0.45 18.09 -12.84
C PHE A 9 0.76 19.05 -11.69
N GLY A 10 0.07 18.89 -10.56
CA GLY A 10 0.28 19.71 -9.37
C GLY A 10 1.67 19.54 -8.75
N ALA A 11 2.18 18.31 -8.70
CA ALA A 11 3.54 18.05 -8.23
C ALA A 11 4.60 18.70 -9.13
N ALA A 12 4.42 18.62 -10.45
CA ALA A 12 5.31 19.26 -11.42
C ALA A 12 5.25 20.80 -11.34
N ALA A 13 4.04 21.37 -11.27
CA ALA A 13 3.82 22.81 -11.10
C ALA A 13 4.44 23.33 -9.80
N PHE A 14 4.25 22.62 -8.69
CA PHE A 14 4.86 22.98 -7.41
C PHE A 14 6.39 22.91 -7.48
N SER A 15 6.94 21.86 -8.10
CA SER A 15 8.39 21.69 -8.28
C SER A 15 9.00 22.83 -9.10
N ALA A 16 8.29 23.30 -10.13
CA ALA A 16 8.76 24.34 -11.03
C ALA A 16 8.65 25.76 -10.45
N VAL A 17 7.59 26.05 -9.67
CA VAL A 17 7.27 27.43 -9.25
C VAL A 17 7.65 27.70 -7.79
N VAL A 18 7.61 26.70 -6.91
CA VAL A 18 7.77 26.90 -5.45
C VAL A 18 9.12 26.41 -4.96
N ALA A 19 9.38 25.11 -5.08
CA ALA A 19 10.62 24.51 -4.61
C ALA A 19 10.84 23.14 -5.27
N PRO A 20 12.09 22.74 -5.58
CA PRO A 20 12.37 21.43 -6.13
C PRO A 20 11.91 20.32 -5.18
N VAL A 21 11.10 19.39 -5.69
CA VAL A 21 10.59 18.23 -4.93
C VAL A 21 10.96 16.91 -5.61
N ALA A 22 11.08 15.85 -4.81
CA ALA A 22 11.23 14.50 -5.33
C ALA A 22 9.92 14.02 -5.99
N PHE A 23 9.76 14.33 -7.27
CA PHE A 23 8.52 14.11 -8.04
C PHE A 23 7.92 12.72 -7.85
N LYS A 24 8.75 11.66 -7.99
CA LYS A 24 8.30 10.26 -7.84
C LYS A 24 7.76 9.96 -6.43
N VAL A 25 8.36 10.54 -5.39
CA VAL A 25 7.90 10.38 -4.00
C VAL A 25 6.57 11.11 -3.80
N VAL A 26 6.45 12.36 -4.25
CA VAL A 26 5.22 13.15 -4.14
C VAL A 26 4.07 12.49 -4.90
N LEU A 27 4.33 11.99 -6.11
CA LEU A 27 3.34 11.30 -6.93
C LEU A 27 2.82 10.04 -6.24
N VAL A 28 3.71 9.18 -5.76
CA VAL A 28 3.33 7.93 -5.08
C VAL A 28 2.59 8.21 -3.78
N THR A 29 3.07 9.17 -2.97
CA THR A 29 2.45 9.51 -1.68
C THR A 29 1.08 10.17 -1.85
N SER A 30 0.89 11.03 -2.86
CA SER A 30 -0.41 11.65 -3.16
C SER A 30 -1.46 10.65 -3.63
N LEU A 31 -1.02 9.53 -4.25
CA LEU A 31 -1.92 8.53 -4.82
C LEU A 31 -2.11 7.30 -3.94
N ILE A 32 -1.43 7.20 -2.79
CA ILE A 32 -1.38 5.97 -1.99
C ILE A 32 -2.77 5.45 -1.57
N VAL A 33 -3.72 6.37 -1.28
CA VAL A 33 -5.10 6.01 -0.90
C VAL A 33 -5.91 5.49 -2.08
N LEU A 34 -5.56 5.91 -3.30
CA LEU A 34 -6.24 5.49 -4.53
C LEU A 34 -5.66 4.19 -5.08
N MET A 35 -4.43 3.83 -4.68
CA MET A 35 -3.78 2.61 -5.14
C MET A 35 -4.59 1.39 -4.67
N PRO A 36 -4.92 0.44 -5.56
CA PRO A 36 -5.83 -0.66 -5.29
C PRO A 36 -5.14 -1.80 -4.53
N GLY A 37 -4.23 -1.48 -3.59
CA GLY A 37 -3.47 -2.46 -2.84
C GLY A 37 -4.39 -3.49 -2.21
N LEU A 38 -5.26 -3.07 -1.28
CA LEU A 38 -6.16 -3.99 -0.59
C LEU A 38 -6.99 -4.86 -1.55
N SER A 39 -7.43 -4.29 -2.69
CA SER A 39 -8.16 -5.05 -3.71
C SER A 39 -7.30 -6.16 -4.32
N LEU A 40 -6.04 -5.88 -4.66
CA LEU A 40 -5.10 -6.88 -5.18
C LEU A 40 -4.79 -7.97 -4.14
N THR A 41 -4.60 -7.59 -2.88
CA THR A 41 -4.38 -8.56 -1.79
C THR A 41 -5.58 -9.47 -1.59
N LEU A 42 -6.79 -8.90 -1.54
CA LEU A 42 -8.02 -9.68 -1.40
C LEU A 42 -8.26 -10.58 -2.61
N ALA A 43 -8.00 -10.09 -3.81
CA ALA A 43 -8.08 -10.88 -5.04
C ALA A 43 -7.17 -12.11 -4.96
N MET A 44 -5.89 -11.91 -4.58
CA MET A 44 -4.93 -13.00 -4.45
C MET A 44 -5.30 -13.98 -3.33
N ALA A 45 -5.83 -13.49 -2.21
CA ALA A 45 -6.35 -14.35 -1.15
C ALA A 45 -7.54 -15.20 -1.63
N GLU A 46 -8.49 -14.61 -2.37
CA GLU A 46 -9.63 -15.32 -2.94
C GLU A 46 -9.20 -16.37 -3.97
N LEU A 47 -8.22 -16.06 -4.82
CA LEU A 47 -7.63 -17.03 -5.75
C LEU A 47 -6.95 -18.18 -4.99
N GLY A 48 -6.21 -17.89 -3.93
CA GLY A 48 -5.60 -18.92 -3.06
C GLY A 48 -6.62 -19.84 -2.38
N MET A 49 -7.80 -19.31 -2.06
CA MET A 49 -8.94 -20.06 -1.50
C MET A 49 -9.83 -20.72 -2.57
N ARG A 50 -9.42 -20.70 -3.85
CA ARG A 50 -10.18 -21.24 -5.00
C ARG A 50 -11.50 -20.52 -5.30
N HIS A 51 -11.69 -19.30 -4.82
CA HIS A 51 -12.78 -18.42 -5.23
C HIS A 51 -12.43 -17.68 -6.53
N LEU A 52 -12.28 -18.44 -7.62
CA LEU A 52 -11.70 -17.95 -8.88
C LEU A 52 -12.51 -16.81 -9.51
N MET A 53 -13.84 -16.87 -9.47
CA MET A 53 -14.71 -15.83 -10.03
C MET A 53 -14.57 -14.49 -9.32
N ALA A 54 -14.62 -14.48 -7.98
CA ALA A 54 -14.47 -13.26 -7.19
C ALA A 54 -13.03 -12.72 -7.26
N GLY A 55 -12.04 -13.62 -7.13
CA GLY A 55 -10.62 -13.26 -7.17
C GLY A 55 -10.20 -12.65 -8.50
N SER A 56 -10.58 -13.26 -9.63
CA SER A 56 -10.28 -12.74 -10.97
C SER A 56 -10.97 -11.39 -11.23
N ALA A 57 -12.24 -11.23 -10.84
CA ALA A 57 -12.96 -9.97 -11.01
C ALA A 57 -12.32 -8.82 -10.21
N ARG A 58 -11.94 -9.06 -8.94
CA ARG A 58 -11.22 -8.07 -8.12
C ARG A 58 -9.83 -7.78 -8.66
N LEU A 59 -9.12 -8.79 -9.16
CA LEU A 59 -7.80 -8.62 -9.77
C LEU A 59 -7.90 -7.73 -11.01
N ALA A 60 -8.84 -8.01 -11.90
CA ALA A 60 -9.10 -7.20 -13.09
C ALA A 60 -9.44 -5.76 -12.71
N GLY A 61 -10.34 -5.54 -11.74
CA GLY A 61 -10.67 -4.20 -11.25
C GLY A 61 -9.47 -3.45 -10.66
N GLY A 62 -8.61 -4.15 -9.91
CA GLY A 62 -7.36 -3.59 -9.40
C GLY A 62 -6.38 -3.20 -10.52
N MET A 63 -6.22 -4.06 -11.53
CA MET A 63 -5.37 -3.77 -12.69
C MET A 63 -5.88 -2.59 -13.51
N VAL A 64 -7.19 -2.48 -13.73
CA VAL A 64 -7.82 -1.32 -14.39
C VAL A 64 -7.55 -0.05 -13.59
N THR A 65 -7.72 -0.10 -12.26
CA THR A 65 -7.42 1.05 -11.39
C THR A 65 -5.95 1.47 -11.50
N LEU A 66 -5.01 0.52 -11.51
CA LEU A 66 -3.58 0.82 -11.71
C LEU A 66 -3.32 1.47 -13.06
N LEU A 67 -3.92 0.96 -14.14
CA LEU A 67 -3.80 1.54 -15.48
C LEU A 67 -4.37 2.96 -15.54
N GLU A 68 -5.53 3.21 -14.94
CA GLU A 68 -6.13 4.54 -14.87
C GLU A 68 -5.26 5.54 -14.10
N LEU A 69 -4.65 5.10 -13.01
CA LEU A 69 -3.73 5.92 -12.23
C LEU A 69 -2.47 6.21 -13.04
N ALA A 70 -1.86 5.19 -13.65
CA ALA A 70 -0.64 5.34 -14.42
C ALA A 70 -0.86 6.22 -15.67
N PHE A 71 -1.97 6.03 -16.39
CA PHE A 71 -2.35 6.87 -17.52
C PHE A 71 -2.63 8.32 -17.09
N GLY A 72 -3.37 8.52 -15.99
CA GLY A 72 -3.62 9.85 -15.46
C GLY A 72 -2.33 10.56 -15.07
N ALA A 73 -1.41 9.87 -14.38
CA ALA A 73 -0.10 10.40 -14.02
C ALA A 73 0.72 10.77 -15.26
N LEU A 74 0.80 9.88 -16.26
CA LEU A 74 1.48 10.15 -17.53
C LEU A 74 0.91 11.38 -18.25
N ALA A 75 -0.42 11.48 -18.34
CA ALA A 75 -1.09 12.62 -18.96
C ALA A 75 -0.81 13.93 -18.20
N GLY A 76 -0.83 13.90 -16.87
CA GLY A 76 -0.52 15.05 -16.01
C GLY A 76 0.93 15.52 -16.17
N SER A 77 1.89 14.58 -16.20
CA SER A 77 3.29 14.87 -16.46
C SER A 77 3.50 15.47 -17.85
N LYS A 78 2.86 14.92 -18.89
CA LYS A 78 2.95 15.45 -20.25
C LYS A 78 2.35 16.84 -20.39
N ALA A 79 1.24 17.11 -19.69
CA ALA A 79 0.67 18.46 -19.65
C ALA A 79 1.63 19.46 -18.99
N ALA A 80 2.33 19.06 -17.92
CA ALA A 80 3.34 19.90 -17.27
C ALA A 80 4.58 20.11 -18.17
N ASP A 81 5.04 19.07 -18.89
CA ASP A 81 6.15 19.17 -19.85
C ASP A 81 5.88 20.25 -20.93
N VAL A 82 4.65 20.30 -21.46
CA VAL A 82 4.24 21.29 -22.48
C VAL A 82 4.32 22.73 -21.95
N LEU A 83 4.10 22.94 -20.66
CA LEU A 83 4.21 24.24 -20.00
C LEU A 83 5.65 24.60 -19.60
N GLY A 84 6.63 23.75 -19.91
CA GLY A 84 8.01 23.93 -19.48
C GLY A 84 8.24 23.62 -18.00
N TRP A 85 7.24 23.05 -17.30
CA TRP A 85 7.36 22.55 -15.93
C TRP A 85 7.83 21.09 -15.90
N GLY A 86 8.58 20.68 -16.92
CA GLY A 86 9.16 19.35 -16.98
C GLY A 86 9.85 19.06 -15.66
N ALA A 87 9.56 17.89 -15.07
CA ALA A 87 9.98 17.55 -13.72
C ALA A 87 11.49 17.74 -13.60
N SER A 88 11.92 18.85 -12.99
CA SER A 88 13.30 19.01 -12.59
C SER A 88 13.61 17.84 -11.67
N LEU A 89 14.51 16.97 -12.10
CA LEU A 89 15.02 15.85 -11.34
C LEU A 89 15.85 16.44 -10.19
N ALA A 90 15.17 17.01 -9.20
CA ALA A 90 15.79 17.28 -7.92
C ALA A 90 16.40 15.95 -7.45
N PRO A 91 17.69 15.91 -7.07
CA PRO A 91 18.33 14.66 -6.71
C PRO A 91 17.51 13.91 -5.67
N GLU A 92 17.29 12.61 -5.90
CA GLU A 92 16.47 11.70 -5.05
C GLU A 92 17.01 11.55 -3.61
N THR A 93 18.05 12.30 -3.23
CA THR A 93 18.76 12.18 -1.97
C THR A 93 18.20 13.11 -0.89
N VAL A 94 16.96 12.89 -0.49
CA VAL A 94 16.61 13.16 0.92
C VAL A 94 16.69 11.83 1.63
N LEU A 95 17.90 11.50 2.11
CA LEU A 95 18.09 10.47 3.13
C LEU A 95 17.15 10.82 4.29
N SER A 96 16.00 10.16 4.30
CA SER A 96 15.00 10.37 5.33
C SER A 96 15.56 9.75 6.60
N PRO A 97 15.74 10.52 7.69
CA PRO A 97 16.27 9.98 8.92
C PRO A 97 15.42 8.80 9.40
N SER A 98 16.05 7.74 9.93
CA SER A 98 15.33 6.55 10.39
C SER A 98 14.30 6.83 11.49
N TRP A 99 14.50 7.91 12.27
CA TRP A 99 13.52 8.38 13.26
C TRP A 99 12.23 8.91 12.63
N LEU A 100 12.27 9.41 11.39
CA LEU A 100 11.11 9.99 10.73
C LEU A 100 10.03 8.95 10.49
N ALA A 101 10.40 7.70 10.22
CA ALA A 101 9.44 6.60 10.07
C ALA A 101 8.62 6.38 11.35
N TRP A 102 9.26 6.50 12.52
CA TRP A 102 8.59 6.35 13.82
C TRP A 102 7.65 7.52 14.16
N VAL A 103 7.89 8.70 13.57
CA VAL A 103 6.98 9.85 13.66
C VAL A 103 5.87 9.77 12.60
N ALA A 104 6.18 9.27 11.41
CA ALA A 104 5.21 9.08 10.33
C ALA A 104 4.17 8.01 10.68
N LEU A 105 4.56 6.98 11.45
CA LEU A 105 3.69 5.90 11.92
C LEU A 105 2.45 6.36 12.70
N PRO A 106 2.56 7.14 13.78
CA PRO A 106 1.39 7.64 14.51
C PRO A 106 0.56 8.60 13.65
N VAL A 107 1.20 9.42 12.81
CA VAL A 107 0.51 10.31 11.87
C VAL A 107 -0.32 9.49 10.87
N ALA A 108 0.25 8.44 10.29
CA ALA A 108 -0.43 7.51 9.39
C ALA A 108 -1.55 6.76 10.12
N GLY A 109 -1.33 6.31 11.36
CA GLY A 109 -2.36 5.66 12.17
C GLY A 109 -3.56 6.57 12.45
N VAL A 110 -3.33 7.84 12.78
CA VAL A 110 -4.39 8.86 12.93
C VAL A 110 -5.10 9.11 11.59
N ALA A 111 -4.34 9.27 10.50
CA ALA A 111 -4.91 9.45 9.16
C ALA A 111 -5.79 8.26 8.75
N PHE A 112 -5.38 7.02 9.04
CA PHE A 112 -6.19 5.82 8.81
C PHE A 112 -7.42 5.77 9.70
N ALA A 113 -7.30 6.14 10.98
CA ALA A 113 -8.46 6.20 11.87
C ALA A 113 -9.51 7.20 11.35
N LEU A 114 -9.08 8.35 10.81
CA LEU A 114 -9.95 9.32 10.15
C LEU A 114 -10.53 8.78 8.84
N LEU A 115 -9.69 8.16 8.00
CA LEU A 115 -10.09 7.58 6.71
C LEU A 115 -11.18 6.52 6.86
N PHE A 116 -11.05 5.63 7.86
CA PHE A 116 -12.04 4.59 8.16
C PHE A 116 -13.18 5.08 9.05
N ARG A 117 -13.21 6.37 9.41
CA ARG A 117 -14.19 6.94 10.35
C ARG A 117 -14.30 6.10 11.64
N ALA A 118 -13.16 5.65 12.14
CA ALA A 118 -13.10 4.85 13.35
C ALA A 118 -13.58 5.66 14.55
N ARG A 119 -14.34 5.02 15.45
CA ARG A 119 -14.73 5.63 16.73
C ARG A 119 -13.48 5.96 17.52
N LEU A 120 -13.46 7.07 18.27
CA LEU A 120 -12.31 7.49 19.08
C LEU A 120 -11.81 6.37 20.02
N SER A 121 -12.71 5.51 20.51
CA SER A 121 -12.37 4.33 21.32
C SER A 121 -11.52 3.30 20.60
N ASP A 122 -11.58 3.26 19.27
CA ASP A 122 -10.93 2.25 18.43
C ASP A 122 -9.60 2.78 17.85
N TRP A 123 -9.28 4.07 18.02
CA TRP A 123 -8.02 4.67 17.55
C TRP A 123 -6.77 3.97 18.09
N PRO A 124 -6.69 3.59 19.39
CA PRO A 124 -5.53 2.86 19.90
C PRO A 124 -5.31 1.52 19.17
N ALA A 125 -6.39 0.84 18.79
CA ALA A 125 -6.31 -0.41 18.03
C ALA A 125 -5.79 -0.17 16.60
N VAL A 126 -6.25 0.90 15.93
CA VAL A 126 -5.76 1.28 14.60
C VAL A 126 -4.27 1.65 14.63
N LEU A 127 -3.86 2.45 15.62
CA LEU A 127 -2.45 2.80 15.83
C LEU A 127 -1.61 1.55 16.09
N PHE A 128 -2.04 0.69 17.00
CA PHE A 128 -1.37 -0.57 17.29
C PHE A 128 -1.21 -1.42 16.03
N ALA A 129 -2.23 -1.52 15.18
CA ALA A 129 -2.16 -2.24 13.92
C ALA A 129 -1.07 -1.69 12.99
N ALA A 130 -0.95 -0.37 12.87
CA ALA A 130 0.07 0.28 12.04
C ALA A 130 1.49 0.00 12.57
N PHE A 131 1.71 0.18 13.88
CA PHE A 131 3.00 -0.12 14.53
C PHE A 131 3.38 -1.60 14.40
N LEU A 132 2.43 -2.50 14.63
CA LEU A 132 2.64 -3.93 14.54
C LEU A 132 2.97 -4.35 13.10
N ALA A 133 2.21 -3.88 12.11
CA ALA A 133 2.45 -4.16 10.70
C ALA A 133 3.85 -3.68 10.25
N TYR A 134 4.17 -2.40 10.45
CA TYR A 134 5.46 -1.86 10.04
C TYR A 134 6.62 -2.44 10.85
N GLY A 135 6.50 -2.47 12.18
CA GLY A 135 7.55 -2.92 13.08
C GLY A 135 7.95 -4.37 12.84
N VAL A 136 6.97 -5.28 12.72
CA VAL A 136 7.24 -6.69 12.41
C VAL A 136 7.83 -6.84 11.01
N SER A 137 7.32 -6.10 10.02
CA SER A 137 7.84 -6.16 8.65
C SER A 137 9.30 -5.74 8.59
N GLN A 138 9.65 -4.61 9.22
CA GLN A 138 11.03 -4.11 9.23
C GLN A 138 11.96 -5.04 10.00
N LEU A 139 11.56 -5.48 11.20
CA LEU A 139 12.40 -6.37 12.01
C LEU A 139 12.65 -7.71 11.32
N ALA A 140 11.61 -8.34 10.75
CA ALA A 140 11.76 -9.60 10.05
C ALA A 140 12.55 -9.44 8.74
N ALA A 141 12.39 -8.32 8.03
CA ALA A 141 13.14 -8.04 6.80
C ALA A 141 14.65 -7.94 7.02
N LEU A 142 15.11 -7.49 8.20
CA LEU A 142 16.54 -7.43 8.54
C LEU A 142 17.21 -8.81 8.55
N PHE A 143 16.47 -9.87 8.89
CA PHE A 143 17.03 -11.21 9.02
C PHE A 143 16.68 -12.13 7.84
N LEU A 144 15.53 -11.91 7.20
CA LEU A 144 14.94 -12.87 6.26
C LEU A 144 14.64 -12.27 4.87
N GLY A 145 14.88 -10.98 4.66
CA GLY A 145 14.52 -10.28 3.42
C GLY A 145 13.08 -9.76 3.41
N ALA A 146 12.78 -8.89 2.44
CA ALA A 146 11.53 -8.13 2.40
C ALA A 146 10.29 -9.03 2.22
N GLU A 147 10.42 -10.10 1.44
CA GLU A 147 9.35 -11.05 1.12
C GLU A 147 8.92 -11.81 2.37
N LEU A 148 9.89 -12.41 3.09
CA LEU A 148 9.61 -13.12 4.34
C LEU A 148 9.22 -12.17 5.47
N GLY A 149 9.76 -10.94 5.47
CA GLY A 149 9.32 -9.90 6.40
C GLY A 149 7.83 -9.57 6.25
N LEU A 150 7.38 -9.41 5.00
CA LEU A 150 5.98 -9.17 4.68
C LEU A 150 5.08 -10.37 5.04
N PHE A 151 5.54 -11.60 4.76
CA PHE A 151 4.86 -12.83 5.17
C PHE A 151 4.64 -12.90 6.69
N ILE A 152 5.70 -12.72 7.48
CA ILE A 152 5.62 -12.77 8.95
C ILE A 152 4.73 -11.65 9.47
N SER A 153 4.87 -10.44 8.94
CA SER A 153 4.03 -9.31 9.35
C SER A 153 2.55 -9.56 9.06
N ALA A 154 2.20 -10.03 7.86
CA ALA A 154 0.82 -10.36 7.52
C ALA A 154 0.24 -11.46 8.43
N MET A 155 1.03 -12.47 8.77
CA MET A 155 0.65 -13.52 9.73
C MET A 155 0.39 -12.94 11.13
N VAL A 156 1.30 -12.10 11.64
CA VAL A 156 1.17 -11.51 12.98
C VAL A 156 0.01 -10.53 13.06
N VAL A 157 -0.24 -9.74 12.01
CA VAL A 157 -1.45 -8.89 11.88
C VAL A 157 -2.72 -9.75 11.90
N ALA A 158 -2.74 -10.85 11.15
CA ALA A 158 -3.90 -11.74 11.09
C ALA A 158 -4.21 -12.39 12.44
N LEU A 159 -3.17 -12.91 13.13
CA LEU A 159 -3.26 -13.47 14.47
C LEU A 159 -3.75 -12.44 15.48
N SER A 160 -3.15 -11.25 15.48
CA SER A 160 -3.50 -10.17 16.40
C SER A 160 -4.94 -9.70 16.19
N ALA A 161 -5.39 -9.61 14.94
CA ALA A 161 -6.78 -9.27 14.62
C ALA A 161 -7.77 -10.33 15.12
N ASN A 162 -7.46 -11.62 14.98
CA ASN A 162 -8.32 -12.71 15.46
C ASN A 162 -8.31 -12.80 16.98
N ALA A 163 -7.16 -12.62 17.63
CA ALA A 163 -7.04 -12.56 19.08
C ALA A 163 -7.83 -11.36 19.63
N TYR A 164 -7.67 -10.18 19.03
CA TYR A 164 -8.41 -8.98 19.41
C TYR A 164 -9.93 -9.21 19.32
N ALA A 165 -10.39 -9.83 18.23
CA ALA A 165 -11.80 -10.16 18.07
C ALA A 165 -12.32 -11.16 19.11
N ARG A 166 -11.49 -12.13 19.49
CA ARG A 166 -11.85 -13.17 20.46
C ARG A 166 -11.92 -12.62 21.89
N TYR A 167 -10.93 -11.83 22.31
CA TYR A 167 -10.80 -11.38 23.69
C TYR A 167 -11.58 -10.10 24.00
N PHE A 168 -11.68 -9.16 23.06
CA PHE A 168 -12.32 -7.87 23.29
C PHE A 168 -13.76 -7.76 22.76
N ASN A 169 -14.30 -8.83 22.15
CA ASN A 169 -15.64 -8.82 21.53
C ASN A 169 -15.84 -7.66 20.53
N ARG A 170 -14.78 -7.27 19.82
CA ARG A 170 -14.82 -6.22 18.78
C ARG A 170 -14.54 -6.83 17.40
N PRO A 171 -14.97 -6.20 16.29
CA PRO A 171 -14.66 -6.72 14.96
C PRO A 171 -13.15 -6.77 14.70
N GLY A 172 -12.61 -7.94 14.34
CA GLY A 172 -11.18 -8.08 14.00
C GLY A 172 -10.75 -7.23 12.80
N ALA A 173 -11.71 -6.78 11.98
CA ALA A 173 -11.50 -5.83 10.90
C ALA A 173 -10.87 -4.50 11.38
N LEU A 174 -11.11 -4.09 12.63
CA LEU A 174 -10.52 -2.87 13.22
C LEU A 174 -8.99 -2.91 13.26
N LEU A 175 -8.40 -4.10 13.40
CA LEU A 175 -6.95 -4.31 13.38
C LEU A 175 -6.47 -4.71 11.99
N ARG A 176 -7.19 -5.64 11.36
CA ARG A 176 -6.76 -6.27 10.10
C ARG A 176 -6.70 -5.28 8.94
N VAL A 177 -7.74 -4.46 8.75
CA VAL A 177 -7.81 -3.56 7.58
C VAL A 177 -6.70 -2.50 7.59
N PRO A 178 -6.50 -1.70 8.67
CA PRO A 178 -5.42 -0.72 8.68
C PRO A 178 -4.04 -1.36 8.66
N GLY A 179 -3.85 -2.50 9.35
CA GLY A 179 -2.58 -3.24 9.31
C GLY A 179 -2.24 -3.74 7.91
N LEU A 180 -3.20 -4.34 7.19
CA LEU A 180 -2.97 -4.81 5.83
C LEU A 180 -2.71 -3.67 4.85
N ILE A 181 -3.47 -2.57 4.91
CA ILE A 181 -3.30 -1.44 3.98
C ILE A 181 -1.89 -0.86 4.02
N LEU A 182 -1.25 -0.86 5.20
CA LEU A 182 0.14 -0.42 5.34
C LEU A 182 1.15 -1.39 4.70
N LEU A 183 0.82 -2.68 4.67
CA LEU A 183 1.66 -3.75 4.14
C LEU A 183 1.49 -3.95 2.64
N VAL A 184 0.34 -3.59 2.07
CA VAL A 184 0.05 -3.99 0.70
C VAL A 184 0.96 -3.28 -0.31
N PRO A 185 1.62 -4.01 -1.22
CA PRO A 185 2.48 -3.45 -2.26
C PRO A 185 1.75 -2.72 -3.41
N GLY A 186 0.67 -1.96 -3.14
CA GLY A 186 -0.06 -1.23 -4.18
C GLY A 186 0.81 -0.22 -4.95
N SER A 187 1.77 0.40 -4.25
CA SER A 187 2.73 1.34 -4.83
C SER A 187 3.74 0.68 -5.77
N VAL A 188 4.10 -0.59 -5.53
CA VAL A 188 5.01 -1.35 -6.40
C VAL A 188 4.36 -1.58 -7.76
N GLY A 189 3.07 -1.96 -7.78
CA GLY A 189 2.32 -2.12 -9.03
C GLY A 189 2.16 -0.82 -9.81
N PHE A 190 1.87 0.29 -9.13
CA PHE A 190 1.81 1.60 -9.79
C PHE A 190 3.18 2.02 -10.35
N ARG A 191 4.28 1.83 -9.60
CA ARG A 191 5.64 2.14 -10.06
C ARG A 191 6.04 1.32 -11.29
N SER A 192 5.72 0.02 -11.29
CA SER A 192 5.96 -0.86 -12.43
C SER A 192 5.37 -0.29 -13.73
N LEU A 193 4.08 0.11 -13.71
CA LEU A 193 3.44 0.70 -14.89
C LEU A 193 4.07 2.04 -15.30
N ASN A 194 4.43 2.90 -14.33
CA ASN A 194 5.08 4.16 -14.65
C ASN A 194 6.45 3.96 -15.29
N PHE A 195 7.28 3.03 -14.80
CA PHE A 195 8.57 2.72 -15.41
C PHE A 195 8.42 2.26 -16.86
N ILE A 196 7.45 1.38 -17.14
CA ILE A 196 7.16 0.93 -18.50
C ILE A 196 6.76 2.11 -19.40
N PHE A 197 5.93 3.03 -18.91
CA PHE A 197 5.55 4.23 -19.67
C PHE A 197 6.68 5.25 -19.85
N GLU A 198 7.62 5.30 -18.92
CA GLU A 198 8.88 6.04 -19.01
C GLU A 198 9.92 5.36 -19.92
N LYS A 199 9.57 4.21 -20.53
CA LYS A 199 10.42 3.38 -21.39
C LYS A 199 11.57 2.65 -20.65
N ASP A 200 11.50 2.55 -19.33
CA ASP A 200 12.38 1.70 -18.52
C ASP A 200 11.73 0.34 -18.27
N ILE A 201 11.78 -0.51 -19.29
CA ILE A 201 11.10 -1.81 -19.30
C ILE A 201 11.73 -2.76 -18.27
N SER A 202 13.05 -2.71 -18.09
CA SER A 202 13.78 -3.53 -17.11
C SER A 202 13.27 -3.30 -15.69
N LEU A 203 13.31 -2.05 -15.21
CA LEU A 203 12.81 -1.70 -13.88
C LEU A 203 11.31 -1.96 -13.75
N GLY A 204 10.56 -1.74 -14.84
CA GLY A 204 9.14 -2.05 -14.90
C GLY A 204 8.82 -3.51 -14.66
N LEU A 205 9.55 -4.42 -15.31
CA LEU A 205 9.40 -5.87 -15.16
C LEU A 205 9.86 -6.35 -13.78
N ASP A 206 11.00 -5.87 -13.29
CA ASP A 206 11.49 -6.22 -11.96
C ASP A 206 10.47 -5.86 -10.87
N ALA A 207 9.90 -4.65 -10.94
CA ALA A 207 8.84 -4.23 -10.04
C ALA A 207 7.55 -5.08 -10.19
N ALA A 208 7.20 -5.50 -11.41
CA ALA A 208 6.05 -6.38 -11.63
C ALA A 208 6.26 -7.76 -10.97
N PHE A 209 7.45 -8.34 -11.11
CA PHE A 209 7.80 -9.59 -10.45
C PHE A 209 7.80 -9.43 -8.92
N SER A 210 8.40 -8.37 -8.39
CA SER A 210 8.36 -8.07 -6.96
C SER A 210 6.93 -7.94 -6.46
N LEU A 211 6.03 -7.28 -7.19
CA LEU A 211 4.62 -7.18 -6.80
C LEU A 211 3.98 -8.56 -6.62
N ILE A 212 4.18 -9.48 -7.58
CA ILE A 212 3.61 -10.83 -7.54
C ILE A 212 4.15 -11.59 -6.32
N VAL A 213 5.46 -11.55 -6.09
CA VAL A 213 6.10 -12.25 -4.97
C VAL A 213 5.64 -11.66 -3.62
N LEU A 214 5.58 -10.34 -3.49
CA LEU A 214 5.12 -9.67 -2.28
C LEU A 214 3.63 -9.96 -2.00
N LEU A 215 2.78 -9.97 -3.03
CA LEU A 215 1.37 -10.36 -2.87
C LEU A 215 1.24 -11.82 -2.43
N ALA A 216 2.00 -12.74 -3.03
CA ALA A 216 2.01 -14.14 -2.65
C ALA A 216 2.46 -14.34 -1.19
N ALA A 217 3.55 -13.67 -0.78
CA ALA A 217 4.06 -13.71 0.58
C ALA A 217 3.04 -13.15 1.59
N LEU A 218 2.45 -11.99 1.31
CA LEU A 218 1.44 -11.36 2.15
C LEU A 218 0.22 -12.28 2.33
N VAL A 219 -0.28 -12.86 1.23
CA VAL A 219 -1.45 -13.75 1.25
C VAL A 219 -1.15 -15.05 1.97
N ALA A 220 0.02 -15.66 1.75
CA ALA A 220 0.42 -16.87 2.45
C ALA A 220 0.49 -16.62 3.97
N GLY A 221 1.06 -15.48 4.40
CA GLY A 221 1.09 -15.08 5.81
C GLY A 221 -0.30 -14.86 6.39
N LEU A 222 -1.17 -14.15 5.66
CA LEU A 222 -2.55 -13.90 6.06
C LEU A 222 -3.36 -15.20 6.23
N LEU A 223 -3.25 -16.13 5.28
CA LEU A 223 -3.94 -17.43 5.32
C LEU A 223 -3.42 -18.30 6.47
N LEU A 224 -2.10 -18.38 6.65
CA LEU A 224 -1.50 -19.14 7.75
C LEU A 224 -1.93 -18.58 9.11
N GLY A 225 -1.87 -17.25 9.29
CA GLY A 225 -2.29 -16.61 10.53
C GLY A 225 -3.77 -16.84 10.85
N ASN A 226 -4.64 -16.85 9.83
CA ASN A 226 -6.05 -17.20 10.00
C ASN A 226 -6.28 -18.68 10.32
N GLY A 227 -5.44 -19.58 9.80
CA GLY A 227 -5.50 -21.01 10.12
C GLY A 227 -5.06 -21.32 11.55
N LEU A 228 -4.01 -20.63 12.03
CA LEU A 228 -3.45 -20.81 13.38
C LEU A 228 -4.40 -20.32 14.48
N LEU A 229 -5.05 -19.18 14.28
CA LEU A 229 -6.07 -18.67 15.20
C LEU A 229 -7.31 -18.24 14.41
N PRO A 230 -8.33 -19.10 14.25
CA PRO A 230 -9.49 -18.77 13.44
C PRO A 230 -10.29 -17.59 14.00
N ALA A 231 -10.82 -16.76 13.10
CA ALA A 231 -11.70 -15.65 13.46
C ALA A 231 -12.95 -16.18 14.17
N ARG A 232 -13.34 -15.54 15.27
CA ARG A 232 -14.60 -15.87 15.96
C ARG A 232 -15.76 -15.58 15.01
N ARG A 233 -16.60 -16.59 14.72
CA ARG A 233 -17.89 -16.38 14.05
C ARG A 233 -18.78 -15.61 15.01
N LEU A 234 -19.03 -14.34 14.70
CA LEU A 234 -20.13 -13.60 15.32
C LEU A 234 -21.40 -14.23 14.75
N ASN A 235 -22.03 -15.13 15.50
CA ASN A 235 -23.39 -15.55 15.19
C ASN A 235 -24.26 -14.29 15.32
N ALA A 236 -24.73 -13.78 14.18
CA ALA A 236 -25.79 -12.79 14.12
C ALA A 236 -27.13 -13.47 14.46
#